data_AF-A0A3A5J535-F1
#
_entry.id   AF-A0A3A5J535-F1
#
_cell.length_a   1.000
_cell.length_b   1.000
_cell.length_c   1.000
_cell.angle_alpha   90.00
_cell.angle_beta   90.00
_cell.angle_gamma   90.00
#
_symmetry.space_group_name_H-M   'P 1'
#
loop_
_entity.id
_entity.type
_entity.pdbx_description
1 polymer ?
#
loop_
_entity_poly.entity_id
_entity_poly.type
_entity_poly.pdbx_seq_one_letter_code
_entity_poly.pdbx_strand_id
1 'polypeptide(L)'
;MRHAVHEPGHIVCALADIADVEVAPAPEAFVWDLAASWVTIRVRWWTDRRRADVVRVRAQVLRAIKYALDDAGIDMPYETRVALWHDQTDSVDGDRSRQREGWPADPADPSEPRWQARQRRRAAKAASASDTDDDGFDMSC
;
A
#
# COMPACT_ATOMS: atom_id res chain seq x y z
N MET A 1 -9.08 15.86 -31.02
CA MET A 1 -9.57 14.54 -30.59
C MET A 1 -9.47 14.47 -29.09
N ARG A 2 -10.56 14.82 -28.38
CA ARG A 2 -10.62 14.65 -26.92
C ARG A 2 -11.08 13.21 -26.70
N HIS A 3 -10.20 12.35 -26.18
CA HIS A 3 -10.59 11.09 -25.57
C HIS A 3 -11.47 11.45 -24.38
N ALA A 4 -12.78 11.57 -24.61
CA ALA A 4 -13.74 11.73 -23.55
C ALA A 4 -13.81 10.38 -22.84
N VAL A 5 -13.14 10.32 -21.69
CA VAL A 5 -13.29 9.27 -20.68
C VAL A 5 -14.78 9.24 -20.32
N HIS A 6 -15.55 8.39 -20.99
CA HIS A 6 -16.97 8.12 -20.72
C HIS A 6 -17.09 6.77 -20.00
N GLU A 7 -16.27 6.60 -18.97
CA GLU A 7 -16.09 5.32 -18.24
C GLU A 7 -17.24 4.90 -17.30
N PRO A 8 -18.38 5.62 -17.09
CA PRO A 8 -19.57 5.00 -16.50
C PRO A 8 -20.57 4.44 -17.52
N GLY A 9 -20.34 4.61 -18.83
CA GLY A 9 -21.29 4.19 -19.87
C GLY A 9 -21.60 2.69 -19.86
N HIS A 10 -20.58 1.85 -19.69
CA HIS A 10 -20.73 0.39 -19.68
C HIS A 10 -21.61 -0.11 -18.52
N ILE A 11 -21.50 0.52 -17.35
CA ILE A 11 -22.26 0.15 -16.15
C ILE A 11 -23.74 0.48 -16.34
N VAL A 12 -24.06 1.68 -16.85
CA VAL A 12 -25.47 2.09 -17.06
C VAL A 12 -26.10 1.28 -18.19
N CYS A 13 -25.37 1.01 -19.28
CA CYS A 13 -25.86 0.15 -20.36
C CYS A 13 -26.20 -1.27 -19.86
N ALA A 14 -25.36 -1.87 -19.01
CA ALA A 14 -25.60 -3.21 -18.47
C ALA A 14 -26.89 -3.32 -17.63
N LEU A 15 -27.36 -2.21 -17.06
CA LEU A 15 -28.59 -2.17 -16.27
C LEU A 15 -29.85 -2.09 -17.15
N ALA A 16 -29.73 -1.58 -18.38
CA ALA A 16 -30.85 -1.47 -19.31
C ALA A 16 -31.39 -2.83 -19.75
N ASP A 17 -30.56 -3.88 -19.74
CA ASP A 17 -30.93 -5.24 -20.13
C ASP A 17 -31.69 -6.02 -19.04
N ILE A 18 -31.80 -5.46 -17.83
CA ILE A 18 -32.47 -6.13 -16.70
C ILE A 18 -33.94 -5.70 -16.66
N ALA A 19 -34.84 -6.63 -16.97
CA ALA A 19 -36.29 -6.37 -17.04
C ALA A 19 -36.92 -5.81 -15.74
N ASP A 20 -36.34 -6.15 -14.58
CA ASP A 20 -36.84 -5.73 -13.27
C ASP A 20 -36.31 -4.33 -12.84
N VAL A 21 -35.47 -3.68 -13.67
CA VAL A 21 -34.94 -2.32 -13.43
C VAL A 21 -35.74 -1.29 -14.23
N GLU A 22 -36.20 -0.25 -13.55
CA GLU A 22 -36.95 0.83 -14.19
C GLU A 22 -36.05 1.66 -15.11
N VAL A 23 -36.56 1.95 -16.31
CA VAL A 23 -35.89 2.82 -17.29
C VAL A 23 -36.23 4.30 -17.06
N ALA A 24 -37.35 4.57 -16.40
CA ALA A 24 -37.82 5.92 -16.07
C ALA A 24 -38.36 5.92 -14.63
N PRO A 25 -37.58 6.38 -13.63
CA PRO A 25 -36.29 7.09 -13.72
C PRO A 25 -35.12 6.20 -14.17
N ALA A 26 -34.22 6.78 -14.98
CA ALA A 26 -33.08 6.05 -15.55
C ALA A 26 -32.01 5.73 -14.49
N PRO A 27 -31.37 4.55 -14.54
CA PRO A 27 -30.26 4.20 -13.66
C PRO A 27 -29.07 5.16 -13.82
N GLU A 28 -28.34 5.38 -12.73
CA GLU A 28 -27.21 6.31 -12.69
C GLU A 28 -25.99 5.63 -12.05
N ALA A 29 -24.80 5.93 -12.58
CA ALA A 29 -23.53 5.50 -12.00
C ALA A 29 -22.61 6.71 -11.81
N PHE A 30 -22.08 6.87 -10.59
CA PHE A 30 -21.21 7.97 -10.22
C PHE A 30 -19.90 7.45 -9.63
N VAL A 31 -18.78 8.00 -10.08
CA VAL A 31 -17.51 7.86 -9.37
C VAL A 31 -17.63 8.65 -8.07
N TRP A 32 -17.54 7.95 -6.94
CA TRP A 32 -17.77 8.52 -5.62
C TRP A 32 -16.46 8.86 -4.90
N ASP A 33 -15.45 8.00 -5.02
CA ASP A 33 -14.19 8.16 -4.30
C ASP A 33 -13.02 7.49 -5.03
N LEU A 34 -11.81 8.03 -4.86
CA LEU A 34 -10.56 7.42 -5.30
C LEU A 34 -9.77 7.01 -4.05
N ALA A 35 -9.85 5.73 -3.70
CA ALA A 35 -9.16 5.18 -2.55
C ALA A 35 -7.70 4.81 -2.89
N ALA A 36 -6.96 4.35 -1.87
CA ALA A 36 -5.54 4.02 -2.00
C ALA A 36 -5.24 2.92 -3.04
N SER A 37 -6.18 2.00 -3.28
CA SER A 37 -5.99 0.88 -4.20
C SER A 37 -7.23 0.51 -5.03
N TRP A 38 -8.28 1.34 -5.03
CA TRP A 38 -9.46 1.15 -5.87
C TRP A 38 -10.24 2.45 -6.10
N VAL A 39 -11.09 2.46 -7.12
CA VAL A 39 -12.06 3.53 -7.37
C VAL A 39 -13.43 3.06 -6.89
N THR A 40 -14.09 3.84 -6.05
CA THR A 40 -15.45 3.55 -5.58
C THR A 40 -16.45 4.12 -6.56
N ILE A 41 -17.24 3.26 -7.19
CA ILE A 41 -18.36 3.64 -8.06
C ILE A 41 -19.67 3.33 -7.34
N ARG A 42 -20.55 4.32 -7.24
CA ARG A 42 -21.91 4.16 -6.71
C ARG A 42 -22.91 4.09 -7.84
N VAL A 43 -23.71 3.03 -7.83
CA VAL A 43 -24.77 2.80 -8.80
C VAL A 43 -26.12 2.94 -8.10
N ARG A 44 -27.02 3.71 -8.70
CA ARG A 44 -28.39 3.92 -8.22
C ARG A 44 -29.37 3.46 -9.30
N TRP A 45 -30.35 2.67 -8.89
CA TRP A 45 -31.42 2.15 -9.75
C TRP A 45 -32.74 2.11 -8.99
N TRP A 46 -33.83 1.94 -9.74
CA TRP A 46 -35.19 1.90 -9.21
C TRP A 46 -35.86 0.58 -9.62
N THR A 47 -36.74 0.05 -8.77
CA THR A 47 -37.45 -1.23 -8.98
C THR A 47 -38.89 -1.10 -8.47
N ASP A 48 -39.85 -1.80 -9.07
CA ASP A 48 -41.24 -1.83 -8.60
C ASP A 48 -41.35 -2.45 -7.19
N ARG A 49 -42.32 -1.95 -6.40
CA ARG A 49 -42.51 -2.22 -4.97
C ARG A 49 -43.07 -3.61 -4.67
N ARG A 50 -43.33 -4.51 -5.62
CA ARG A 50 -43.86 -5.88 -5.36
C ARG A 50 -42.79 -6.87 -4.82
N ARG A 51 -42.17 -6.45 -3.72
CA ARG A 51 -41.76 -7.11 -2.45
C ARG A 51 -41.06 -8.48 -2.37
N ALA A 52 -40.83 -9.26 -3.42
CA ALA A 52 -40.04 -10.50 -3.28
C ALA A 52 -38.60 -10.42 -3.84
N ASP A 53 -38.32 -9.43 -4.70
CA ASP A 53 -37.20 -9.54 -5.62
C ASP A 53 -36.08 -8.51 -5.45
N VAL A 54 -36.12 -7.60 -4.48
CA VAL A 54 -35.04 -6.59 -4.34
C VAL A 54 -33.65 -7.25 -4.20
N VAL A 55 -33.57 -8.38 -3.48
CA VAL A 55 -32.33 -9.16 -3.36
C VAL A 55 -31.98 -9.88 -4.68
N ARG A 56 -32.98 -10.42 -5.38
CA ARG A 56 -32.82 -11.09 -6.68
C ARG A 56 -32.33 -10.11 -7.74
N VAL A 57 -32.99 -8.96 -7.86
CA VAL A 57 -32.63 -7.87 -8.76
C VAL A 57 -31.25 -7.33 -8.41
N ARG A 58 -30.94 -7.13 -7.12
CA ARG A 58 -29.58 -6.75 -6.70
C ARG A 58 -28.53 -7.77 -7.16
N ALA A 59 -28.80 -9.07 -7.05
CA ALA A 59 -27.88 -10.11 -7.50
C ALA A 59 -27.73 -10.12 -9.03
N GLN A 60 -28.81 -9.88 -9.78
CA GLN A 60 -28.79 -9.74 -11.24
C GLN A 60 -27.99 -8.51 -11.67
N VAL A 61 -28.23 -7.37 -11.01
CA VAL A 61 -27.50 -6.10 -11.22
C VAL A 61 -26.02 -6.28 -10.99
N LEU A 62 -25.60 -6.85 -9.85
CA LEU A 62 -24.18 -7.07 -9.56
C LEU A 62 -23.52 -8.00 -10.58
N ARG A 63 -24.24 -9.05 -11.03
CA ARG A 63 -23.74 -9.97 -12.06
C ARG A 63 -23.59 -9.29 -13.41
N ALA A 64 -24.59 -8.52 -13.84
CA ALA A 64 -24.55 -7.78 -15.10
C ALA A 64 -23.40 -6.76 -15.11
N ILE A 65 -23.21 -6.03 -14.01
CA ILE A 65 -22.09 -5.10 -13.87
C ILE A 65 -20.76 -5.86 -13.96
N LYS A 66 -20.61 -7.00 -13.27
CA LYS A 66 -19.37 -7.78 -13.32
C LYS A 66 -19.05 -8.23 -14.74
N TYR A 67 -20.01 -8.81 -15.46
CA TYR A 67 -19.78 -9.26 -16.83
C TYR A 67 -19.52 -8.10 -17.79
N ALA A 68 -20.23 -6.99 -17.66
CA ALA A 68 -19.97 -5.81 -18.49
C ALA A 68 -18.57 -5.22 -18.26
N LEU A 69 -18.08 -5.24 -17.02
CA LEU A 69 -16.70 -4.82 -16.71
C LEU A 69 -15.67 -5.83 -17.26
N ASP A 70 -15.93 -7.13 -17.13
CA ASP A 70 -15.06 -8.18 -17.68
C ASP A 70 -14.95 -8.09 -19.20
N ASP A 71 -16.08 -7.90 -19.90
CA ASP A 71 -16.14 -7.74 -21.36
C ASP A 71 -15.43 -6.46 -21.83
N ALA A 72 -15.42 -5.42 -21.00
CA ALA A 72 -14.67 -4.19 -21.25
C ALA A 72 -13.17 -4.31 -20.91
N GLY A 73 -12.72 -5.44 -20.35
CA GLY A 73 -11.34 -5.65 -19.91
C GLY A 73 -10.98 -4.90 -18.62
N ILE A 74 -11.98 -4.46 -17.85
CA ILE A 74 -11.82 -3.75 -16.58
C ILE A 74 -11.82 -4.79 -15.46
N ASP A 75 -10.63 -5.15 -14.98
CA ASP A 75 -10.50 -6.11 -13.87
C ASP A 75 -10.76 -5.47 -12.50
N MET A 76 -11.26 -6.28 -11.56
CA MET A 76 -11.50 -5.83 -10.18
C MET A 76 -10.19 -5.87 -9.38
N PRO A 77 -9.71 -4.72 -8.86
CA PRO A 77 -8.45 -4.70 -8.13
C PRO A 77 -8.58 -5.46 -6.80
N TYR A 78 -7.57 -6.25 -6.49
CA TYR A 78 -7.34 -6.77 -5.14
C TYR A 78 -6.63 -5.72 -4.28
N GLU A 79 -6.64 -5.93 -2.97
CA GLU A 79 -5.86 -5.09 -2.06
C GLU A 79 -4.39 -5.08 -2.46
N THR A 80 -3.91 -3.93 -2.91
CA THR A 80 -2.53 -3.75 -3.33
C THR A 80 -1.69 -3.36 -2.13
N ARG A 81 -0.69 -4.19 -1.81
CA ARG A 81 0.31 -3.89 -0.77
C ARG A 81 1.68 -3.76 -1.41
N VAL A 82 2.32 -2.61 -1.24
CA VAL A 82 3.71 -2.40 -1.61
C VAL A 82 4.56 -2.68 -0.38
N ALA A 83 5.29 -3.80 -0.39
CA ALA A 83 6.26 -4.11 0.64
C ALA A 83 7.64 -3.68 0.16
N LEU A 84 8.24 -2.73 0.88
CA LEU A 84 9.62 -2.33 0.71
C LEU A 84 10.46 -3.19 1.66
N TRP A 85 11.26 -4.09 1.09
CA TRP A 85 12.21 -4.88 1.86
C TRP A 85 13.53 -4.14 1.97
N HIS A 86 13.94 -3.87 3.20
CA HIS A 86 15.24 -3.30 3.51
C HIS A 86 16.22 -4.42 3.91
N ASP A 87 17.36 -4.49 3.23
CA ASP A 87 18.47 -5.35 3.63
C ASP A 87 19.30 -4.67 4.74
N GLN A 88 19.02 -5.03 5.99
CA GLN A 88 19.76 -4.54 7.17
C GLN A 88 21.08 -5.27 7.42
N THR A 89 21.55 -6.10 6.48
CA THR A 89 22.84 -6.79 6.59
C THR A 89 23.94 -6.20 5.71
N ASP A 90 23.63 -5.16 4.93
CA ASP A 90 24.65 -4.46 4.14
C ASP A 90 25.68 -3.78 5.05
N SER A 91 26.93 -3.75 4.58
CA SER A 91 28.08 -3.06 5.19
C SER A 91 27.84 -1.57 5.47
N VAL A 92 26.87 -1.00 4.75
CA VAL A 92 26.46 0.40 4.80
C VAL A 92 25.19 0.60 5.66
N ASP A 93 24.67 -0.45 6.27
CA ASP A 93 23.48 -0.35 7.13
C ASP A 93 23.73 0.59 8.33
N GLY A 94 22.80 1.54 8.49
CA GLY A 94 22.89 2.65 9.44
C GLY A 94 23.72 3.87 9.01
N ASP A 95 24.44 3.83 7.87
CA ASP A 95 25.15 5.01 7.34
C ASP A 95 24.26 5.80 6.37
N ARG A 96 23.55 6.80 6.91
CA ARG A 96 22.64 7.66 6.15
C ARG A 96 23.31 8.44 5.01
N SER A 97 24.64 8.58 5.02
CA SER A 97 25.36 9.32 3.96
C SER A 97 25.53 8.51 2.67
N ARG A 98 25.37 7.18 2.75
CA ARG A 98 25.60 6.25 1.63
C ARG A 98 24.36 5.41 1.28
N GLN A 99 23.29 5.53 2.06
CA GLN A 99 22.04 4.79 1.86
C GLN A 99 21.23 5.35 0.68
N ARG A 100 20.74 4.44 -0.17
CA ARG A 100 19.98 4.78 -1.39
C ARG A 100 18.50 5.10 -1.12
N GLU A 101 17.98 4.72 0.06
CA GLU A 101 16.53 4.58 0.30
C GLU A 101 15.88 5.71 1.13
N GLY A 102 16.53 6.87 1.25
CA GLY A 102 15.76 8.12 1.29
C GLY A 102 15.44 8.72 2.66
N TRP A 103 16.47 9.04 3.44
CA TRP A 103 16.45 10.25 4.28
C TRP A 103 17.78 10.97 4.13
N PRO A 104 17.80 12.27 3.75
CA PRO A 104 19.05 12.99 3.63
C PRO A 104 19.78 12.99 4.98
N ALA A 105 21.08 12.72 4.95
CA ALA A 105 21.91 12.90 6.13
C ALA A 105 21.92 14.39 6.50
N ASP A 106 21.67 14.70 7.77
CA ASP A 106 21.90 16.05 8.27
C ASP A 106 23.43 16.26 8.37
N PRO A 107 24.03 17.23 7.68
CA PRO A 107 25.45 17.52 7.79
C PRO A 107 25.86 17.92 9.22
N ALA A 108 24.92 18.41 10.02
CA ALA A 108 25.14 18.82 11.42
C ALA A 108 25.03 17.66 12.41
N ASP A 109 24.34 16.57 12.06
CA ASP A 109 24.18 15.38 12.90
C ASP A 109 24.29 14.09 12.06
N PRO A 110 25.52 13.70 11.68
CA PRO A 110 25.75 12.45 10.97
C PRO A 110 25.46 11.29 11.94
N SER A 111 24.33 10.63 11.73
CA SER A 111 23.93 9.48 12.55
C SER A 111 24.99 8.37 12.49
N GLU A 112 25.61 8.03 13.61
CA GLU A 112 26.58 6.94 13.71
C GLU A 112 25.86 5.58 13.60
N PRO A 113 26.27 4.69 12.67
CA PRO A 113 25.69 3.35 12.58
C PRO A 113 26.01 2.52 13.82
N ARG A 114 25.03 1.69 14.24
CA ARG A 114 25.10 0.89 15.48
C ARG A 114 26.33 -0.01 15.57
N TRP A 115 26.83 -0.51 14.44
CA TRP A 115 28.00 -1.39 14.39
C TRP A 115 29.30 -0.65 14.70
N GLN A 116 29.47 0.60 14.25
CA GLN A 116 30.63 1.44 14.56
C GLN A 116 30.67 1.77 16.05
N ALA A 117 29.53 2.16 16.63
CA ALA A 117 29.42 2.41 18.06
C ALA A 117 29.77 1.17 18.91
N ARG A 118 29.37 -0.03 18.45
CA ARG A 118 29.73 -1.31 19.10
C ARG A 118 31.22 -1.63 18.99
N GLN A 119 31.84 -1.40 17.83
CA GLN A 119 33.28 -1.60 17.64
C GLN A 119 34.08 -0.64 18.53
N ARG A 120 33.71 0.65 18.58
CA ARG A 120 34.38 1.65 19.43
C ARG A 120 34.30 1.28 20.91
N ARG A 121 33.14 0.82 21.39
CA ARG A 121 32.97 0.31 22.77
C ARG A 121 33.84 -0.91 23.06
N ARG A 122 33.96 -1.84 22.10
CA ARG A 122 34.83 -3.03 22.24
C ARG A 122 36.31 -2.65 22.27
N ALA A 123 36.73 -1.75 21.38
CA ALA A 123 38.10 -1.24 21.35
C ALA A 123 38.47 -0.50 22.64
N ALA A 124 37.58 0.36 23.15
CA ALA A 124 37.78 1.06 24.42
C ALA A 124 37.90 0.08 25.61
N LYS A 125 37.08 -0.98 25.63
CA LYS A 125 37.16 -2.04 26.65
C LYS A 125 38.46 -2.86 26.56
N ALA A 126 38.96 -3.10 25.34
CA ALA A 126 40.22 -3.81 25.14
C ALA A 126 41.43 -2.97 25.58
N ALA A 127 41.42 -1.67 25.26
CA ALA A 127 42.47 -0.74 25.69
C ALA A 127 42.52 -0.57 27.21
N SER A 128 41.37 -0.55 27.89
CA SER A 128 41.33 -0.51 29.36
C SER A 128 41.77 -1.82 30.03
N ALA A 129 41.71 -2.94 29.31
CA ALA A 129 42.11 -4.25 29.84
C ALA A 129 43.64 -4.46 29.76
N SER A 130 44.32 -3.90 28.76
CA SER A 130 45.78 -3.99 28.62
C SER A 130 46.55 -3.09 29.59
N ASP A 131 45.91 -2.10 30.21
CA ASP A 131 46.51 -1.17 31.17
C ASP A 131 46.52 -1.72 32.62
N THR A 132 45.87 -2.86 32.88
CA THR A 132 45.73 -3.43 34.24
C THR A 132 46.69 -4.59 34.52
N ASP A 133 47.54 -4.98 33.56
CA ASP A 133 48.42 -6.16 33.70
C ASP A 133 49.90 -5.83 34.02
N ASP A 134 50.26 -4.59 34.39
CA ASP A 134 51.65 -4.20 34.74
C ASP A 134 51.89 -3.86 36.24
N ASP A 135 50.93 -4.14 37.14
CA ASP A 135 51.18 -3.99 38.57
C ASP A 135 52.08 -5.15 39.07
N GLY A 136 53.38 -4.88 39.00
CA GLY A 136 54.48 -5.76 39.34
C GLY A 136 54.30 -6.49 40.66
N PHE A 137 54.39 -7.81 40.58
CA PHE A 137 54.66 -8.69 41.71
C PHE A 137 56.08 -8.41 42.23
N ASP A 138 56.22 -7.44 43.14
CA ASP A 138 57.42 -7.24 43.95
C ASP A 138 57.58 -8.45 44.89
N MET A 139 58.36 -9.43 44.42
CA MET A 139 58.82 -10.56 45.20
C MET A 139 60.10 -10.16 45.95
N SER A 140 59.94 -9.44 47.06
CA SER A 140 61.04 -9.27 48.02
C SER A 140 61.01 -10.36 49.08
N CYS A 141 62.16 -11.01 49.25
CA CYS A 141 62.48 -12.14 50.12
C CYS A 141 62.34 -11.89 51.63
#